data_AF-A0A8K0KMK1-F1
#
_entry.id   AF-A0A8K0KMK1-F1
#
_cell.length_a   1.000
_cell.length_b   1.000
_cell.length_c   1.000
_cell.angle_alpha   90.00
_cell.angle_beta   90.00
_cell.angle_gamma   90.00
#
_symmetry.space_group_name_H-M   'P 1'
#
loop_
_entity.id
_entity.type
_entity.pdbx_description
1 polymer ?
#
loop_
_entity_poly.entity_id
_entity_poly.type
_entity_poly.pdbx_seq_one_letter_code
_entity_poly.pdbx_strand_id
1 'polypeptide(L)'
;MAKLQMSASEIKLMLRKLDFPFCAREALTCVEQLIMFLSGGRLPNTKAMEHAMELTAEFVFCEVDRRGGKKRPFTKIQELQLMEVLCDHFLLSGQSSVSGGLESNRSYLFSALFPPPAPASPSQSASGRSLQTLEARINLLCKLVSLAVATRNVPLLSTVGSWMAQAGGGATAVQSVRLSQCLVRDYIVLVPRSISRLKDLPFLAPLFAAHFLAAISEIYAGL
;
A
#
# COMPACT_ATOMS: atom_id res chain seq x y z
N MET A 1 -12.23 20.10 -19.83
CA MET A 1 -10.79 20.13 -19.49
C MET A 1 -10.12 18.92 -20.13
N ALA A 2 -9.30 19.13 -21.16
CA ALA A 2 -8.59 18.06 -21.85
C ALA A 2 -7.43 17.56 -20.98
N LYS A 3 -7.62 16.44 -20.28
CA LYS A 3 -6.50 15.69 -19.69
C LYS A 3 -5.74 15.04 -20.84
N LEU A 4 -4.63 15.66 -21.22
CA LEU A 4 -3.66 15.10 -22.16
C LEU A 4 -3.30 13.68 -21.70
N GLN A 5 -3.52 12.73 -22.59
CA GLN A 5 -3.21 11.33 -22.41
C GLN A 5 -1.69 11.17 -22.45
N MET A 6 -1.01 11.49 -21.34
CA MET A 6 0.43 11.34 -21.24
C MET A 6 0.80 9.85 -21.29
N SER A 7 1.71 9.50 -22.19
CA SER A 7 2.31 8.17 -22.24
C SER A 7 3.10 7.88 -20.95
N ALA A 8 3.27 6.60 -20.61
CA ALA A 8 4.07 6.21 -19.45
C ALA A 8 5.50 6.81 -19.47
N SER A 9 6.08 6.97 -20.66
CA SER A 9 7.39 7.61 -20.85
C SER A 9 7.38 9.10 -20.49
N GLU A 10 6.33 9.83 -20.83
CA GLU A 10 6.17 11.25 -20.48
C GLU A 10 5.94 11.43 -18.97
N ILE A 11 5.16 10.53 -18.36
CA ILE A 11 4.98 10.49 -16.90
C ILE A 11 6.34 10.30 -16.22
N LYS A 12 7.15 9.32 -16.64
CA LYS A 12 8.49 9.09 -16.09
C LYS A 12 9.40 10.32 -16.28
N LEU A 13 9.33 11.01 -17.41
CA LEU A 13 10.12 12.23 -17.66
C LEU A 13 9.70 13.39 -16.77
N MET A 14 8.40 13.55 -16.51
CA MET A 14 7.88 14.58 -15.61
C MET A 14 8.28 14.30 -14.15
N LEU A 15 8.05 13.08 -13.67
CA LEU A 15 8.33 12.69 -12.28
C LEU A 15 9.83 12.79 -11.93
N ARG A 16 10.72 12.55 -12.89
CA ARG A 16 12.18 12.70 -12.71
C ARG A 16 12.66 14.13 -12.50
N LYS A 17 11.81 15.13 -12.76
CA LYS A 17 12.12 16.55 -12.48
C LYS A 17 11.79 16.95 -11.04
N LEU A 18 11.10 16.08 -10.30
CA LEU A 18 10.67 16.35 -8.94
C LEU A 18 11.60 15.66 -7.95
N ASP A 19 11.93 16.37 -6.87
CA ASP A 19 12.65 15.78 -5.75
C ASP A 19 11.71 14.96 -4.86
N PHE A 20 12.28 14.02 -4.12
CA PHE A 20 11.56 13.31 -3.07
C PHE A 20 11.27 14.28 -1.92
N PRO A 21 10.05 14.31 -1.33
CA PRO A 21 8.94 13.38 -1.53
C PRO A 21 7.89 13.82 -2.57
N PHE A 22 8.08 14.95 -3.25
CA PHE A 22 7.13 15.47 -4.25
C PHE A 22 6.94 14.51 -5.43
N CYS A 23 8.02 13.86 -5.88
CA CYS A 23 7.93 12.85 -6.93
C CYS A 23 7.06 11.65 -6.53
N ALA A 24 7.11 11.21 -5.27
CA ALA A 24 6.28 10.13 -4.76
C ALA A 24 4.80 10.54 -4.71
N ARG A 25 4.52 11.77 -4.26
CA ARG A 25 3.16 12.32 -4.20
C ARG A 25 2.51 12.40 -5.58
N GLU A 26 3.24 12.96 -6.55
CA GLU A 26 2.75 13.06 -7.93
C GLU A 26 2.64 11.68 -8.61
N ALA A 27 3.56 10.77 -8.30
CA ALA A 27 3.52 9.40 -8.82
C ALA A 27 2.25 8.66 -8.36
N LEU A 28 1.81 8.81 -7.11
CA LEU A 28 0.57 8.20 -6.62
C LEU A 28 -0.64 8.69 -7.43
N THR A 29 -0.75 9.99 -7.66
CA THR A 29 -1.81 10.57 -8.50
C THR A 29 -1.75 10.07 -9.94
N CYS A 30 -0.55 9.95 -10.52
CA CYS A 30 -0.37 9.40 -11.86
C CYS A 30 -0.79 7.92 -11.94
N VAL A 31 -0.40 7.11 -10.96
CA VAL A 31 -0.72 5.69 -10.90
C VAL A 31 -2.23 5.47 -10.75
N GLU A 32 -2.89 6.22 -9.87
CA GLU A 32 -4.34 6.15 -9.68
C GLU A 32 -5.09 6.51 -10.98
N GLN A 33 -4.64 7.56 -11.68
CA GLN A 33 -5.21 7.94 -12.98
C GLN A 33 -4.97 6.88 -14.05
N LEU A 34 -3.78 6.27 -14.08
CA LEU A 34 -3.44 5.20 -15.02
C LEU A 34 -4.35 3.98 -14.81
N ILE A 35 -4.54 3.58 -13.55
CA ILE A 35 -5.45 2.49 -13.18
C ILE A 35 -6.87 2.86 -13.60
N MET A 36 -7.37 4.04 -13.24
CA MET A 36 -8.74 4.47 -13.54
C MET A 36 -9.01 4.56 -15.05
N PHE A 37 -8.08 5.17 -15.81
CA PHE A 37 -8.22 5.39 -17.25
C PHE A 37 -8.20 4.08 -18.02
N LEU A 38 -7.26 3.19 -17.71
CA LEU A 38 -7.12 1.90 -18.39
C LEU A 38 -8.20 0.90 -17.96
N SER A 39 -8.85 1.14 -16.83
CA SER A 39 -9.98 0.36 -16.35
C SER A 39 -11.28 0.69 -17.07
N GLY A 40 -11.51 1.95 -17.49
CA GLY A 40 -12.73 2.34 -18.21
C GLY A 40 -14.04 1.95 -17.49
N GLY A 41 -14.01 1.82 -16.16
CA GLY A 41 -15.12 1.29 -15.35
C GLY A 41 -15.18 -0.25 -15.19
N ARG A 42 -14.14 -0.97 -15.60
CA ARG A 42 -13.97 -2.43 -15.47
C ARG A 42 -12.73 -2.78 -14.64
N LEU A 43 -12.45 -4.07 -14.44
CA LEU A 43 -11.22 -4.52 -13.77
C LEU A 43 -9.98 -3.98 -14.53
N PRO A 44 -8.96 -3.42 -13.86
CA PRO A 44 -7.73 -2.99 -14.53
C PRO A 44 -7.08 -4.15 -15.26
N ASN A 45 -6.67 -3.90 -16.51
CA ASN A 45 -5.93 -4.87 -17.30
C ASN A 45 -4.53 -5.13 -16.68
N THR A 46 -3.97 -6.33 -16.87
CA THR A 46 -2.66 -6.74 -16.35
C THR A 46 -1.55 -5.75 -16.72
N LYS A 47 -1.53 -5.27 -17.97
CA LYS A 47 -0.56 -4.25 -18.41
C LYS A 47 -0.66 -2.95 -17.63
N ALA A 48 -1.85 -2.53 -17.21
CA ALA A 48 -2.02 -1.31 -16.40
C ALA A 48 -1.38 -1.48 -15.03
N MET A 49 -1.59 -2.65 -14.41
CA MET A 49 -1.00 -2.99 -13.12
C MET A 49 0.51 -3.14 -13.20
N GLU A 50 1.06 -3.71 -14.29
CA GLU A 50 2.51 -3.78 -14.51
C GLU A 50 3.15 -2.39 -14.57
N HIS A 51 2.58 -1.47 -15.37
CA HIS A 51 3.08 -0.09 -15.43
C HIS A 51 2.92 0.65 -14.09
N ALA A 52 1.82 0.41 -13.37
CA ALA A 52 1.61 0.96 -12.03
C ALA A 52 2.71 0.49 -11.07
N MET A 53 3.03 -0.81 -11.07
CA MET A 53 4.07 -1.39 -10.22
C MET A 53 5.48 -0.87 -10.57
N GLU A 54 5.77 -0.65 -11.85
CA GLU A 54 7.03 -0.01 -12.26
C GLU A 54 7.14 1.43 -11.73
N LEU A 55 6.07 2.22 -11.85
CA LEU A 55 6.04 3.60 -11.37
C LEU A 55 6.16 3.66 -9.85
N THR A 56 5.49 2.76 -9.11
CA THR A 56 5.62 2.71 -7.65
C THR A 56 7.04 2.31 -7.23
N ALA A 57 7.65 1.33 -7.91
CA ALA A 57 9.04 0.93 -7.63
C ALA A 57 10.05 2.07 -7.88
N GLU A 58 9.93 2.81 -8.99
CA GLU A 58 10.90 3.87 -9.34
C GLU A 58 10.70 5.15 -8.51
N PHE A 59 9.45 5.60 -8.30
CA PHE A 59 9.15 6.94 -7.79
C PHE A 59 8.53 6.98 -6.39
N VAL A 60 7.77 5.95 -5.99
CA VAL A 60 7.17 5.90 -4.64
C VAL A 60 8.17 5.31 -3.66
N PHE A 61 8.69 4.12 -3.97
CA PHE A 61 9.64 3.41 -3.10
C PHE A 61 11.10 3.68 -3.42
N CYS A 62 11.39 4.35 -4.54
CA CYS A 62 12.75 4.68 -4.98
C CYS A 62 13.69 3.47 -4.97
N GLU A 63 13.22 2.31 -5.39
CA GLU A 63 13.96 1.04 -5.36
C GLU A 63 14.94 0.93 -6.54
N VAL A 64 14.56 1.52 -7.68
CA VAL A 64 15.30 1.47 -8.93
C VAL A 64 15.60 2.87 -9.46
N ASP A 65 16.73 2.99 -10.16
CA ASP A 65 17.10 4.17 -10.93
C ASP A 65 16.58 4.10 -12.38
N ARG A 66 16.85 5.15 -13.17
CA ARG A 66 16.44 5.25 -14.59
C ARG A 66 16.93 4.07 -15.45
N ARG A 67 18.03 3.42 -15.08
CA ARG A 67 18.66 2.30 -15.79
C ARG A 67 18.29 0.94 -15.19
N GLY A 68 17.40 0.90 -14.20
CA GLY A 68 17.04 -0.32 -13.46
C GLY A 68 18.09 -0.73 -12.41
N GLY A 69 19.05 0.14 -12.10
CA GLY A 69 20.04 -0.05 -11.05
C GLY A 69 19.43 0.12 -9.66
N LYS A 70 19.99 -0.55 -8.65
CA LYS A 70 19.52 -0.46 -7.26
C LYS A 70 19.85 0.91 -6.68
N LYS A 71 18.84 1.59 -6.14
CA LYS A 71 19.04 2.81 -5.36
C LYS A 71 19.38 2.51 -3.89
N ARG A 72 19.91 3.53 -3.21
CA ARG A 72 20.15 3.45 -1.76
C ARG A 72 18.80 3.30 -1.04
N PRO A 73 18.73 2.51 0.04
CA PRO A 73 17.53 2.44 0.86
C PRO A 73 17.22 3.82 1.45
N PHE A 74 15.95 4.07 1.74
CA PHE A 74 15.53 5.31 2.37
C PHE A 74 16.25 5.57 3.68
N THR A 75 16.58 6.85 3.91
CA THR A 75 16.89 7.33 5.26
C THR A 75 15.64 7.30 6.13
N LYS A 76 15.79 7.36 7.46
CA LYS A 76 14.62 7.37 8.37
C LYS A 76 13.71 8.58 8.17
N ILE A 77 14.29 9.72 7.79
CA ILE A 77 13.52 10.93 7.45
C ILE A 77 12.72 10.70 6.17
N GLN A 78 13.32 10.12 5.13
CA GLN A 78 12.61 9.81 3.89
C GLN A 78 11.51 8.76 4.09
N GLU A 79 11.77 7.76 4.92
CA GLU A 79 10.78 6.75 5.30
C GLU A 79 9.55 7.40 5.97
N LEU A 80 9.78 8.34 6.89
CA LEU A 80 8.72 9.12 7.54
C LEU A 80 7.96 10.01 6.55
N GLN A 81 8.66 10.72 5.67
CA GLN A 81 8.06 11.56 4.62
C GLN A 81 7.19 10.71 3.67
N LEU A 82 7.62 9.50 3.32
CA LEU A 82 6.81 8.59 2.50
C LEU A 82 5.54 8.17 3.23
N MET A 83 5.64 7.84 4.53
CA MET A 83 4.47 7.49 5.34
C MET A 83 3.46 8.63 5.40
N GLU A 84 3.93 9.88 5.56
CA GLU A 84 3.08 11.08 5.51
C GLU A 84 2.39 11.23 4.15
N VAL A 85 3.15 11.14 3.05
CA VAL A 85 2.61 11.21 1.68
C VAL A 85 1.53 10.14 1.43
N LEU A 86 1.77 8.90 1.86
CA LEU A 86 0.80 7.81 1.71
C LEU A 86 -0.46 8.07 2.55
N CYS A 87 -0.30 8.44 3.82
CA CYS A 87 -1.42 8.78 4.70
C CYS A 87 -2.28 9.90 4.13
N ASP A 88 -1.65 11.01 3.72
CA ASP A 88 -2.34 12.15 3.10
C ASP A 88 -3.09 11.73 1.85
N HIS A 89 -2.45 10.95 0.98
CA HIS A 89 -3.03 10.56 -0.30
C HIS A 89 -4.28 9.69 -0.09
N PHE A 90 -4.23 8.69 0.80
CA PHE A 90 -5.39 7.88 1.12
C PHE A 90 -6.49 8.67 1.86
N LEU A 91 -6.12 9.65 2.69
CA LEU A 91 -7.07 10.50 3.38
C LEU A 91 -7.81 11.44 2.42
N LEU A 92 -7.09 12.10 1.51
CA LEU A 92 -7.65 13.03 0.52
C LEU A 92 -8.48 12.31 -0.54
N SER A 93 -8.01 11.16 -1.02
CA SER A 93 -8.79 10.33 -1.96
C SER A 93 -10.10 9.82 -1.32
N GLY A 94 -10.09 9.56 -0.01
CA GLY A 94 -11.27 9.15 0.75
C GLY A 94 -12.37 10.23 0.87
N GLN A 95 -12.01 11.52 0.82
CA GLN A 95 -12.99 12.62 0.96
C GLN A 95 -13.78 12.91 -0.31
N SER A 96 -13.33 12.42 -1.47
CA SER A 96 -14.00 12.60 -2.77
C SER A 96 -15.08 11.54 -3.07
N SER A 97 -15.47 10.73 -2.09
CA SER A 97 -16.32 9.54 -2.25
C SER A 97 -17.82 9.82 -2.44
N VAL A 98 -18.19 10.67 -3.42
CA VAL A 98 -19.57 10.78 -3.89
C VAL A 98 -19.92 9.66 -4.90
N SER A 99 -18.97 8.78 -5.25
CA SER A 99 -19.21 7.68 -6.18
C SER A 99 -18.40 6.43 -5.81
N GLY A 100 -19.07 5.28 -5.64
CA GLY A 100 -18.49 4.00 -5.19
C GLY A 100 -17.36 3.44 -6.07
N GLY A 101 -17.10 4.02 -7.25
CA GLY A 101 -15.96 3.64 -8.09
C GLY A 101 -14.59 3.96 -7.48
N LEU A 102 -14.47 4.91 -6.55
CA LEU A 102 -13.18 5.27 -5.94
C LEU A 102 -12.66 4.21 -4.96
N GLU A 103 -13.52 3.42 -4.34
CA GLU A 103 -13.07 2.39 -3.38
C GLU A 103 -12.30 1.27 -4.07
N SER A 104 -12.73 0.89 -5.28
CA SER A 104 -12.03 -0.06 -6.14
C SER A 104 -10.68 0.48 -6.58
N ASN A 105 -10.60 1.76 -6.97
CA ASN A 105 -9.34 2.40 -7.39
C ASN A 105 -8.28 2.40 -6.28
N ARG A 106 -8.68 2.75 -5.05
CA ARG A 106 -7.79 2.70 -3.88
C ARG A 106 -7.26 1.30 -3.63
N SER A 107 -8.11 0.29 -3.80
CA SER A 107 -7.73 -1.11 -3.63
C SER A 107 -6.69 -1.54 -4.67
N TYR A 108 -6.85 -1.14 -5.94
CA TYR A 108 -5.86 -1.43 -6.98
C TYR A 108 -4.55 -0.67 -6.80
N LEU A 109 -4.61 0.62 -6.43
CA LEU A 109 -3.42 1.39 -6.08
C LEU A 109 -2.68 0.72 -4.93
N PHE A 110 -3.40 0.30 -3.90
CA PHE A 110 -2.82 -0.40 -2.76
C PHE A 110 -2.18 -1.73 -3.18
N SER A 111 -2.80 -2.50 -4.07
CA SER A 111 -2.20 -3.71 -4.64
C SER A 111 -0.98 -3.43 -5.52
N ALA A 112 -0.89 -2.27 -6.19
CA ALA A 112 0.33 -1.86 -6.92
C ALA A 112 1.47 -1.43 -5.97
N LEU A 113 1.12 -0.91 -4.78
CA LEU A 113 2.07 -0.53 -3.74
C LEU A 113 2.56 -1.76 -2.97
N PHE A 114 1.63 -2.62 -2.55
CA PHE A 114 1.85 -3.79 -1.70
C PHE A 114 1.26 -5.01 -2.42
N PRO A 115 1.93 -5.53 -3.46
CA PRO A 115 1.42 -6.65 -4.21
C PRO A 115 1.22 -7.86 -3.28
N PRO A 116 0.08 -8.56 -3.39
CA PRO A 116 -0.12 -9.79 -2.63
C PRO A 116 0.96 -10.80 -3.06
N PRO A 117 1.38 -11.69 -2.14
CA PRO A 117 2.38 -12.69 -2.42
C PRO A 117 1.82 -13.63 -3.49
N ALA A 118 2.53 -13.72 -4.63
CA ALA A 118 2.13 -14.62 -5.70
C ALA A 118 2.11 -16.08 -5.18
N PRO A 119 1.16 -16.93 -5.62
CA PRO A 119 1.27 -18.36 -5.40
C PRO A 119 2.61 -18.82 -5.96
N ALA A 120 3.36 -19.60 -5.19
CA ALA A 120 4.68 -20.10 -5.57
C ALA A 120 4.58 -20.94 -6.84
N SER A 121 4.67 -20.31 -8.01
CA SER A 121 4.85 -21.01 -9.27
C SER A 121 6.32 -21.42 -9.36
N PRO A 122 6.63 -22.72 -9.49
CA PRO A 122 8.00 -23.23 -9.52
C PRO A 122 8.81 -22.72 -10.73
N SER A 123 8.18 -22.05 -11.70
CA SER A 123 8.82 -21.51 -12.90
C SER A 123 9.24 -20.04 -12.80
N GLN A 124 8.88 -19.32 -11.74
CA GLN A 124 9.34 -17.95 -11.52
C GLN A 124 10.27 -17.95 -10.31
N SER A 125 11.57 -18.14 -10.54
CA SER A 125 12.55 -17.79 -9.52
C SER A 125 12.43 -16.29 -9.26
N ALA A 126 11.67 -15.91 -8.21
CA ALA A 126 11.73 -14.58 -7.68
C ALA A 126 13.20 -14.35 -7.34
N SER A 127 13.91 -13.57 -8.16
CA SER A 127 15.30 -13.24 -7.86
C SER A 127 15.35 -12.71 -6.42
N GLY A 128 16.36 -13.07 -5.62
CA GLY A 128 16.41 -12.68 -4.20
C GLY A 128 16.26 -11.17 -3.95
N ARG A 129 16.44 -10.35 -5.00
CA ARG A 129 16.13 -8.91 -5.04
C ARG A 129 14.62 -8.60 -4.89
N SER A 130 13.74 -9.36 -5.53
CA SER A 130 12.28 -9.18 -5.42
C SER A 130 11.78 -9.43 -3.99
N LEU A 131 12.35 -10.44 -3.31
CA LEU A 131 11.98 -10.80 -1.94
C LEU A 131 12.38 -9.71 -0.93
N GLN A 132 13.63 -9.21 -0.99
CA GLN A 132 14.10 -8.15 -0.10
C GLN A 132 13.29 -6.86 -0.27
N THR A 133 12.97 -6.51 -1.51
CA THR A 133 12.14 -5.35 -1.81
C THR A 133 10.74 -5.52 -1.21
N LEU A 134 10.12 -6.68 -1.39
CA LEU A 134 8.82 -6.98 -0.81
C LEU A 134 8.84 -6.90 0.72
N GLU A 135 9.87 -7.44 1.37
CA GLU A 135 10.03 -7.33 2.82
C GLU A 135 10.15 -5.89 3.31
N ALA A 136 10.90 -5.05 2.60
CA ALA A 136 11.03 -3.63 2.93
C ALA A 136 9.68 -2.91 2.84
N ARG A 137 8.90 -3.18 1.79
CA ARG A 137 7.55 -2.63 1.63
C ARG A 137 6.60 -3.11 2.73
N ILE A 138 6.64 -4.38 3.12
CA ILE A 138 5.82 -4.90 4.23
C ILE A 138 6.20 -4.25 5.57
N ASN A 139 7.50 -4.02 5.83
CA ASN A 139 7.93 -3.32 7.04
C ASN A 139 7.46 -1.86 7.07
N LEU A 140 7.45 -1.17 5.92
CA LEU A 140 6.85 0.16 5.80
C LEU A 140 5.34 0.09 6.05
N LEU A 141 4.65 -0.90 5.49
CA LEU A 141 3.22 -1.10 5.67
C LEU A 141 2.86 -1.30 7.15
N CYS A 142 3.63 -2.08 7.89
CA CYS A 142 3.46 -2.25 9.34
C CYS A 142 3.44 -0.90 10.09
N LYS A 143 4.39 -0.02 9.77
CA LYS A 143 4.49 1.32 10.38
C LYS A 143 3.36 2.23 9.91
N LEU A 144 3.02 2.14 8.62
CA LEU A 144 1.94 2.91 8.01
C LEU A 144 0.58 2.58 8.65
N VAL A 145 0.29 1.29 8.89
CA VAL A 145 -0.93 0.87 9.60
C VAL A 145 -0.93 1.34 11.05
N SER A 146 0.20 1.23 11.74
CA SER A 146 0.34 1.75 13.11
C SER A 146 0.04 3.25 13.17
N LEU A 147 0.58 4.02 12.23
CA LEU A 147 0.28 5.45 12.08
C LEU A 147 -1.20 5.70 11.72
N ALA A 148 -1.78 4.89 10.84
CA ALA A 148 -3.18 5.02 10.43
C ALA A 148 -4.15 4.75 11.60
N VAL A 149 -3.86 3.77 12.46
CA VAL A 149 -4.62 3.52 13.70
C VAL A 149 -4.48 4.70 14.67
N ALA A 150 -3.26 5.21 14.84
CA ALA A 150 -2.99 6.35 15.73
C ALA A 150 -3.74 7.63 15.29
N THR A 151 -3.78 7.88 13.98
CA THR A 151 -4.38 9.08 13.37
C THR A 151 -5.84 8.90 12.96
N ARG A 152 -6.42 7.70 13.13
CA ARG A 152 -7.77 7.33 12.66
C ARG A 152 -7.95 7.60 11.16
N ASN A 153 -6.97 7.23 10.34
CA ASN A 153 -7.06 7.32 8.88
C ASN A 153 -7.97 6.20 8.34
N VAL A 154 -9.29 6.41 8.43
CA VAL A 154 -10.32 5.43 8.04
C VAL A 154 -10.17 4.95 6.59
N PRO A 155 -9.99 5.82 5.58
CA PRO A 155 -9.87 5.36 4.20
C PRO A 155 -8.72 4.36 4.00
N LEU A 156 -7.54 4.64 4.59
CA LEU A 156 -6.40 3.75 4.52
C LEU A 156 -6.66 2.43 5.24
N LEU A 157 -7.22 2.47 6.46
CA LEU A 157 -7.55 1.27 7.22
C LEU A 157 -8.56 0.38 6.47
N SER A 158 -9.60 0.97 5.88
CA SER A 158 -10.57 0.23 5.07
C SER A 158 -9.92 -0.40 3.84
N THR A 159 -9.01 0.30 3.15
CA THR A 159 -8.25 -0.25 2.02
C THR A 159 -7.36 -1.41 2.45
N VAL A 160 -6.68 -1.31 3.59
CA VAL A 160 -5.88 -2.41 4.16
C VAL A 160 -6.78 -3.61 4.47
N GLY A 161 -7.97 -3.39 5.04
CA GLY A 161 -8.95 -4.44 5.27
C GLY A 161 -9.35 -5.17 3.98
N SER A 162 -9.65 -4.44 2.91
CA SER A 162 -9.96 -5.03 1.60
C SER A 162 -8.78 -5.79 0.98
N TRP A 163 -7.55 -5.32 1.22
CA TRP A 163 -6.34 -6.03 0.81
C TRP A 163 -6.13 -7.32 1.60
N MET A 164 -6.36 -7.30 2.92
CA MET A 164 -6.35 -8.51 3.76
C MET A 164 -7.47 -9.48 3.36
N ALA A 165 -8.62 -8.99 2.91
CA ALA A 165 -9.75 -9.82 2.47
C ALA A 165 -9.52 -10.55 1.15
N GLN A 166 -8.69 -9.99 0.26
CA GLN A 166 -8.28 -10.64 -1.00
C GLN A 166 -7.41 -11.90 -0.75
N ALA A 167 -7.07 -12.17 0.52
CA ALA A 167 -6.52 -13.43 0.99
C ALA A 167 -7.55 -14.57 0.95
N GLY A 168 -7.84 -15.10 -0.23
CA GLY A 168 -8.21 -16.52 -0.30
C GLY A 168 -7.06 -17.33 0.33
N GLY A 169 -7.34 -18.12 1.37
CA GLY A 169 -6.36 -18.72 2.29
C GLY A 169 -5.01 -19.14 1.70
N GLY A 170 -3.91 -18.80 2.39
CA GLY A 170 -2.53 -19.04 1.94
C GLY A 170 -1.56 -17.92 2.36
N ALA A 171 -0.70 -17.48 1.45
CA ALA A 171 0.39 -16.54 1.74
C ALA A 171 -0.04 -15.13 2.22
N THR A 172 -1.25 -14.67 1.87
CA THR A 172 -1.79 -13.40 2.38
C THR A 172 -2.30 -13.52 3.83
N ALA A 173 -2.61 -14.73 4.30
CA ALA A 173 -2.84 -14.98 5.74
C ALA A 173 -1.55 -14.77 6.53
N VAL A 174 -0.40 -15.25 6.03
CA VAL A 174 0.92 -15.02 6.64
C VAL A 174 1.25 -13.53 6.73
N GLN A 175 0.94 -12.76 5.69
CA GLN A 175 1.15 -11.32 5.72
C GLN A 175 0.18 -10.59 6.66
N SER A 176 -1.07 -11.05 6.75
CA SER A 176 -2.06 -10.53 7.70
C SER A 176 -1.65 -10.80 9.14
N VAL A 177 -1.10 -11.99 9.42
CA VAL A 177 -0.48 -12.36 10.70
C VAL A 177 0.71 -11.45 10.99
N ARG A 178 1.66 -11.31 10.06
CA ARG A 178 2.84 -10.44 10.23
C ARG A 178 2.45 -8.99 10.50
N LEU A 179 1.48 -8.45 9.76
CA LEU A 179 0.96 -7.09 9.93
C LEU A 179 0.30 -6.91 11.30
N SER A 180 -0.44 -7.93 11.76
CA SER A 180 -1.07 -7.93 13.08
C SER A 180 -0.03 -7.99 14.20
N GLN A 181 1.01 -8.83 14.07
CA GLN A 181 2.15 -8.89 15.01
C GLN A 181 2.88 -7.55 15.10
N CYS A 182 3.18 -6.93 13.95
CA CYS A 182 3.77 -5.60 13.89
C CYS A 182 2.91 -4.59 14.67
N LEU A 183 1.60 -4.55 14.43
CA LEU A 183 0.72 -3.60 15.08
C LEU A 183 0.69 -3.80 16.61
N VAL A 184 0.66 -5.05 17.07
CA VAL A 184 0.75 -5.36 18.51
C VAL A 184 2.06 -4.82 19.09
N ARG A 185 3.19 -5.15 18.47
CA ARG A 185 4.52 -4.79 18.98
C ARG A 185 4.80 -3.30 18.90
N ASP A 186 4.50 -2.67 17.76
CA ASP A 186 4.96 -1.32 17.43
C ASP A 186 3.96 -0.25 17.93
N TYR A 187 2.69 -0.61 18.16
CA TYR A 187 1.66 0.34 18.61
C TYR A 187 1.00 -0.08 19.93
N ILE A 188 0.45 -1.29 20.02
CA ILE A 188 -0.42 -1.65 21.15
C ILE A 188 0.36 -1.71 22.46
N VAL A 189 1.53 -2.35 22.45
CA VAL A 189 2.41 -2.50 23.63
C VAL A 189 3.09 -1.18 23.99
N LEU A 190 3.47 -0.37 22.99
CA LEU A 190 4.31 0.82 23.20
C LEU A 190 3.53 2.11 23.44
N VAL A 191 2.30 2.24 22.94
CA VAL A 191 1.53 3.49 22.98
C VAL A 191 0.52 3.48 24.13
N PRO A 192 0.62 4.40 25.10
CA PRO A 192 -0.38 4.56 26.15
C PRO A 192 -1.76 4.85 25.55
N ARG A 193 -2.82 4.26 26.12
CA ARG A 193 -4.21 4.41 25.64
C ARG A 193 -4.46 3.84 24.23
N SER A 194 -3.57 2.99 23.71
CA SER A 194 -3.80 2.24 22.47
C SER A 194 -5.12 1.45 22.51
N ILE A 195 -5.49 0.92 23.69
CA ILE A 195 -6.72 0.16 23.93
C ILE A 195 -7.98 0.96 23.57
N SER A 196 -8.08 2.25 23.91
CA SER A 196 -9.27 3.03 23.57
C SER A 196 -9.40 3.23 22.06
N ARG A 197 -8.27 3.40 21.35
CA ARG A 197 -8.26 3.51 19.88
C ARG A 197 -8.61 2.17 19.21
N LEU A 198 -8.17 1.05 19.78
CA LEU A 198 -8.53 -0.30 19.33
C LEU A 198 -10.03 -0.58 19.45
N LYS A 199 -10.67 -0.11 20.53
CA LYS A 199 -12.12 -0.29 20.74
C LYS A 199 -12.97 0.38 19.65
N ASP A 200 -12.46 1.45 19.04
CA ASP A 200 -13.15 2.16 17.97
C ASP A 200 -12.99 1.47 16.60
N LEU A 201 -11.98 0.60 16.42
CA LEU A 201 -11.65 0.01 15.12
C LEU A 201 -12.80 -0.76 14.45
N PRO A 202 -13.60 -1.58 15.16
CA PRO A 202 -14.74 -2.26 14.54
C PRO A 202 -15.77 -1.30 13.94
N PHE A 203 -15.87 -0.07 14.46
CA PHE A 203 -16.78 0.96 13.94
C PHE A 203 -16.13 1.79 12.83
N LEU A 204 -14.82 2.06 12.94
CA LEU A 204 -14.08 2.87 11.98
C LEU A 204 -13.73 2.11 10.70
N ALA A 205 -13.22 0.88 10.82
CA ALA A 205 -12.79 0.05 9.70
C ALA A 205 -13.15 -1.42 9.97
N PRO A 206 -14.44 -1.81 9.85
CA PRO A 206 -14.95 -3.11 10.26
C PRO A 206 -14.20 -4.30 9.62
N LEU A 207 -13.91 -4.21 8.32
CA LEU A 207 -13.24 -5.28 7.59
C LEU A 207 -11.79 -5.48 8.07
N PHE A 208 -11.06 -4.38 8.28
CA PHE A 208 -9.73 -4.43 8.87
C PHE A 208 -9.76 -5.03 10.28
N ALA A 209 -10.71 -4.58 11.12
CA ALA A 209 -10.86 -5.08 12.47
C ALA A 209 -11.14 -6.60 12.49
N ALA A 210 -12.01 -7.09 11.61
CA ALA A 210 -12.31 -8.51 11.49
C ALA A 210 -11.08 -9.35 11.13
N HIS A 211 -10.33 -8.94 10.09
CA HIS A 211 -9.12 -9.66 9.69
C HIS A 211 -7.98 -9.56 10.73
N PHE A 212 -7.84 -8.42 11.39
CA PHE A 212 -6.90 -8.23 12.48
C PHE A 212 -7.22 -9.14 13.67
N LEU A 213 -8.49 -9.23 14.09
CA LEU A 213 -8.92 -10.12 15.17
C LEU A 213 -8.73 -11.60 14.80
N ALA A 214 -9.03 -11.98 13.56
CA ALA A 214 -8.79 -13.34 13.08
C ALA A 214 -7.29 -13.69 13.13
N ALA A 215 -6.43 -12.80 12.62
CA ALA A 215 -4.99 -13.00 12.64
C ALA A 215 -4.40 -13.02 14.06
N ILE A 216 -4.87 -12.17 14.97
CA ILE A 216 -4.52 -12.25 16.39
C ILE A 216 -4.97 -13.56 17.02
N SER A 217 -6.21 -13.98 16.74
CA SER A 217 -6.72 -15.25 17.26
C SER A 217 -5.83 -16.41 16.80
N GLU A 218 -5.36 -16.41 15.54
CA GLU A 218 -4.40 -17.40 15.05
C GLU A 218 -3.05 -17.36 15.80
N ILE A 219 -2.51 -16.16 16.04
CA ILE A 219 -1.23 -15.98 16.76
C ILE A 219 -1.30 -16.55 18.18
N TYR A 220 -2.43 -16.35 18.88
CA TYR A 220 -2.57 -16.75 20.29
C TYR A 220 -3.31 -18.07 20.49
N ALA A 221 -4.02 -18.60 19.50
CA ALA A 221 -4.63 -19.94 19.55
C ALA A 221 -3.60 -21.06 19.41
N GLY A 222 -2.36 -20.73 19.01
CA GLY A 222 -1.20 -21.62 19.06
C GLY A 222 -0.47 -21.67 20.41
N LEU A 223 -1.02 -21.05 21.46
CA LEU A 223 -0.63 -21.27 22.87
C LEU A 223 -1.47 -22.40 23.48
#